data_AF-A0A0F7PZ23-F1
#
_entry.id   AF-A0A0F7PZ23-F1
#
_cell.length_a   1.000
_cell.length_b   1.000
_cell.length_c   1.000
_cell.angle_alpha   90.00
_cell.angle_beta   90.00
_cell.angle_gamma   90.00
#
_symmetry.space_group_name_H-M   'P 1'
#
loop_
_entity.id
_entity.type
_entity.pdbx_description
1 polymer ?
#
loop_
_entity_poly.entity_id
_entity_poly.type
_entity_poly.pdbx_seq_one_letter_code
_entity_poly.pdbx_strand_id
1 'polypeptide(L)'
;WCGRTVLRLAKDLAENNKGARVLVVCSKITAVTFRGPSESHLDSLVGQALFGDGAAAIIMGSDPIPGVERPLFELVSAAQTLLPDSEGAIDGHLREVGLTFHLLKDVPGLISKNIEK
;
A
#
# COMPACT_ATOMS: atom_id res chain seq x y z
N TRP A 1 -3.20 -0.76 -0.23
CA TRP A 1 -1.91 -1.50 -0.17
C TRP A 1 -0.88 -0.68 0.59
N CYS A 2 -0.09 -1.31 1.46
CA CYS A 2 0.67 -0.62 2.51
C CYS A 2 2.15 -0.37 2.16
N GLY A 3 2.53 -0.41 0.88
CA GLY A 3 3.93 -0.25 0.45
C GLY A 3 4.57 1.03 0.99
N ARG A 4 3.91 2.18 0.85
CA ARG A 4 4.39 3.46 1.40
C ARG A 4 4.47 3.45 2.94
N THR A 5 3.55 2.77 3.61
CA THR A 5 3.53 2.66 5.07
C THR A 5 4.74 1.88 5.59
N VAL A 6 5.08 0.76 4.96
CA VAL A 6 6.24 -0.04 5.39
C VAL A 6 7.57 0.67 5.11
N LEU A 7 7.65 1.49 4.05
CA LEU A 7 8.80 2.36 3.81
C LEU A 7 8.97 3.41 4.91
N ARG A 8 7.88 4.07 5.31
CA ARG A 8 7.90 5.05 6.39
C ARG A 8 8.39 4.43 7.70
N LEU A 9 7.87 3.25 8.06
CA LEU A 9 8.31 2.55 9.27
C LEU A 9 9.78 2.12 9.17
N ALA A 10 10.20 1.61 8.02
CA ALA A 10 11.58 1.19 7.81
C ALA A 10 12.57 2.36 7.87
N LYS A 11 12.17 3.57 7.48
CA LYS A 11 12.95 4.80 7.64
C LYS A 11 13.34 5.00 9.09
N ASP A 12 12.34 5.05 9.98
CA ASP A 12 12.56 5.29 11.40
C ASP A 12 13.42 4.19 12.04
N LEU A 13 13.18 2.92 11.65
CA LEU A 13 13.97 1.79 12.12
C LEU A 13 15.43 1.84 11.65
N ALA A 14 15.68 2.20 10.39
CA ALA A 14 17.02 2.27 9.82
C ALA A 14 17.80 3.48 10.33
N GLU A 15 17.17 4.64 10.44
CA GLU A 15 17.81 5.88 10.87
C GLU A 15 18.10 5.92 12.37
N ASN A 16 17.20 5.38 13.18
CA ASN A 16 17.33 5.47 14.64
C ASN A 16 18.13 4.31 15.27
N ASN A 17 18.61 3.35 14.48
CA ASN A 17 19.39 2.21 14.94
C ASN A 17 20.68 2.06 14.12
N LYS A 18 21.81 2.47 14.69
CA LYS A 18 23.11 2.47 14.00
C LYS A 18 23.46 1.08 13.45
N GLY A 19 23.74 1.02 12.15
CA GLY A 19 24.11 -0.22 11.44
C GLY A 19 22.93 -1.14 11.11
N ALA A 20 21.68 -0.74 11.40
CA ALA A 20 20.53 -1.54 11.05
C ALA A 20 20.36 -1.66 9.52
N ARG A 21 19.92 -2.85 9.10
CA ARG A 21 19.49 -3.16 7.73
C ARG A 21 18.12 -3.83 7.82
N VAL A 22 17.10 -3.12 7.37
CA VAL A 22 15.70 -3.51 7.47
C VAL A 22 15.28 -4.19 6.17
N LEU A 23 14.92 -5.47 6.26
CA LEU A 23 14.24 -6.17 5.17
C LEU A 23 12.75 -5.80 5.20
N VAL A 24 12.29 -5.15 4.14
CA VAL A 24 10.88 -4.83 3.94
C VAL A 24 10.31 -5.77 2.89
N VAL A 25 9.20 -6.42 3.21
CA VAL A 25 8.49 -7.32 2.28
C VAL A 25 7.01 -6.96 2.23
N CYS A 26 6.51 -6.77 1.02
CA CYS A 26 5.08 -6.71 0.74
C CYS A 26 4.72 -7.91 -0.15
N SER A 27 3.94 -8.86 0.37
CA SER A 27 3.46 -10.02 -0.39
C SER A 27 1.95 -10.14 -0.28
N LYS A 28 1.33 -10.37 -1.44
CA LYS A 28 -0.12 -10.25 -1.58
C LYS A 28 -0.65 -11.25 -2.59
N ILE A 29 -1.81 -11.78 -2.23
CA ILE A 29 -2.50 -12.84 -2.94
C ILE A 29 -4.00 -12.53 -2.99
N THR A 30 -4.61 -12.81 -4.13
CA THR A 30 -6.03 -12.56 -4.44
C THR A 30 -6.96 -13.65 -3.93
N ALA A 31 -6.43 -14.73 -3.36
CA ALA A 31 -7.21 -15.86 -2.86
C ALA A 31 -8.33 -15.45 -1.90
N VAL A 32 -8.11 -14.43 -1.06
CA VAL A 32 -9.10 -13.94 -0.09
C VAL A 32 -10.14 -13.00 -0.71
N THR A 33 -9.91 -12.50 -1.92
CA THR A 33 -10.78 -11.54 -2.63
C THR A 33 -11.47 -12.16 -3.84
N PHE A 34 -10.98 -13.29 -4.34
CA PHE A 34 -11.49 -13.96 -5.52
C PHE A 34 -12.91 -14.49 -5.29
N ARG A 35 -13.81 -14.21 -6.23
CA ARG A 35 -15.21 -14.68 -6.18
C ARG A 35 -15.87 -14.56 -7.55
N GLY A 36 -16.99 -15.27 -7.71
CA GLY A 36 -17.83 -15.16 -8.90
C GLY A 36 -18.43 -13.75 -9.08
N PRO A 37 -18.71 -13.34 -10.32
CA PRO A 37 -19.36 -12.06 -10.62
C PRO A 37 -20.81 -12.03 -10.12
N SER A 38 -21.32 -10.85 -9.79
CA SER A 38 -22.73 -10.62 -9.47
C SER A 38 -23.18 -9.24 -9.94
N GLU A 39 -24.37 -9.16 -10.54
CA GLU A 39 -24.99 -7.88 -10.94
C GLU A 39 -25.27 -6.98 -9.74
N SER A 40 -25.47 -7.55 -8.55
CA SER A 40 -25.65 -6.81 -7.30
C SER A 40 -24.36 -6.20 -6.73
N HIS A 41 -23.19 -6.54 -7.30
CA HIS A 41 -21.86 -6.17 -6.80
C HIS A 41 -20.92 -5.77 -7.95
N LEU A 42 -21.31 -4.75 -8.72
CA LEU A 42 -20.52 -4.26 -9.86
C LEU A 42 -19.15 -3.69 -9.45
N ASP A 43 -19.05 -3.09 -8.26
CA ASP A 43 -17.80 -2.65 -7.63
C ASP A 43 -16.81 -3.81 -7.41
N SER A 44 -17.31 -4.99 -7.05
CA SER A 44 -16.50 -6.20 -6.95
C SER A 44 -15.88 -6.59 -8.29
N LEU A 45 -16.56 -6.34 -9.43
CA LEU A 45 -16.01 -6.64 -10.77
C LEU A 45 -14.80 -5.77 -11.09
N VAL A 46 -14.81 -4.50 -10.67
CA VAL A 46 -13.65 -3.62 -10.78
C VAL A 46 -12.46 -4.21 -10.04
N GLY A 47 -12.69 -4.70 -8.81
CA GLY A 47 -11.67 -5.40 -8.03
C GLY A 47 -11.14 -6.65 -8.74
N GLN A 48 -12.01 -7.50 -9.29
CA GLN A 48 -11.59 -8.71 -10.01
C GLN A 48 -10.78 -8.40 -11.29
N ALA A 49 -11.07 -7.28 -11.95
CA ALA A 49 -10.35 -6.87 -13.15
C ALA A 49 -8.97 -6.24 -12.85
N LEU A 50 -8.80 -5.64 -11.66
CA LEU A 50 -7.61 -4.87 -11.31
C LEU A 50 -6.62 -5.63 -10.41
N PHE A 51 -7.10 -6.50 -9.51
CA PHE A 51 -6.23 -7.13 -8.53
C PHE A 51 -5.53 -8.36 -9.11
N GLY A 52 -4.22 -8.42 -8.85
CA GLY A 52 -3.37 -9.56 -9.16
C GLY A 52 -2.47 -9.91 -7.97
N ASP A 53 -1.79 -11.04 -8.11
CA ASP A 53 -0.84 -11.54 -7.12
C ASP A 53 0.53 -10.90 -7.34
N GLY A 54 1.28 -10.70 -6.25
CA GLY A 54 2.63 -10.15 -6.36
C GLY A 54 3.33 -9.98 -5.02
N ALA A 55 4.65 -10.02 -5.08
CA ALA A 55 5.51 -9.72 -3.94
C ALA A 55 6.68 -8.81 -4.35
N ALA A 56 7.10 -7.95 -3.44
CA ALA A 56 8.27 -7.10 -3.59
C ALA A 56 9.04 -7.04 -2.26
N ALA A 57 10.36 -6.95 -2.35
CA ALA A 57 11.23 -6.81 -1.19
C ALA A 57 12.30 -5.74 -1.45
N ILE A 58 12.67 -5.00 -0.40
CA ILE A 58 13.79 -4.08 -0.41
C ILE A 58 14.62 -4.22 0.87
N ILE A 59 15.89 -3.83 0.80
CA ILE A 59 16.74 -3.60 1.96
C ILE A 59 16.87 -2.10 2.15
N MET A 60 16.53 -1.62 3.35
CA MET A 60 16.67 -0.21 3.74
C MET A 60 17.68 -0.10 4.89
N GLY A 61 18.54 0.92 4.83
CA GLY A 61 19.56 1.18 5.84
C GLY A 61 20.07 2.60 5.72
N SER A 62 20.61 3.12 6.82
CA SER A 62 21.36 4.38 6.86
C SER A 62 22.86 4.11 6.87
N ASP A 63 23.64 5.12 6.48
CA ASP A 63 25.11 5.07 6.38
C ASP A 63 25.59 3.88 5.53
N PRO A 64 25.42 3.94 4.19
CA PRO A 64 25.81 2.84 3.31
C PRO A 64 27.32 2.60 3.35
N ILE A 65 27.73 1.33 3.30
CA ILE A 65 29.14 0.92 3.35
C ILE A 65 29.78 1.12 1.96
N PRO A 66 30.75 2.05 1.81
CA PRO A 66 31.36 2.32 0.50
C PRO A 66 32.03 1.07 -0.10
N GLY A 67 31.80 0.82 -1.38
CA GLY A 67 32.37 -0.33 -2.10
C GLY A 67 31.68 -1.67 -1.84
N VAL A 68 30.76 -1.75 -0.86
CA VAL A 68 29.96 -2.95 -0.57
C VAL A 68 28.49 -2.72 -0.93
N GLU A 69 27.94 -1.60 -0.48
CA GLU A 69 26.54 -1.24 -0.69
C GLU A 69 26.44 -0.16 -1.77
N ARG A 70 25.43 -0.29 -2.64
CA ARG A 70 25.12 0.68 -3.69
C ARG A 70 23.72 1.27 -3.44
N PRO A 71 23.62 2.49 -2.89
CA PRO A 71 22.34 3.17 -2.74
C PRO A 71 21.63 3.30 -4.09
N LEU A 72 20.32 3.03 -4.11
CA LEU A 72 19.47 3.24 -5.30
C LEU A 72 18.66 4.53 -5.19
N PHE A 73 18.14 4.80 -4.00
CA PHE A 73 17.33 5.96 -3.65
C PHE A 73 17.55 6.32 -2.19
N GLU A 74 17.31 7.58 -1.83
CA GLU A 74 17.27 8.05 -0.45
C GLU A 74 15.84 8.45 -0.08
N LEU A 75 15.37 8.00 1.08
CA LEU A 75 14.03 8.33 1.57
C LEU A 75 14.10 9.59 2.44
N VAL A 76 14.01 10.76 1.82
CA VAL A 76 14.19 12.07 2.49
C VAL A 76 13.11 12.32 3.54
N SER A 77 11.85 12.08 3.21
CA SER A 77 10.70 12.30 4.10
C SER A 77 9.58 11.28 3.86
N ALA A 78 8.68 11.17 4.84
CA ALA A 78 7.50 10.34 4.73
C ALA A 78 6.35 10.96 5.55
N ALA A 79 5.18 11.12 4.93
CA ALA A 79 3.98 11.67 5.55
C ALA A 79 2.73 10.87 5.13
N GLN A 80 1.66 11.04 5.91
CA GLN A 80 0.34 10.46 5.62
C GLN A 80 -0.73 11.43 6.07
N THR A 81 -1.83 11.51 5.32
CA THR A 81 -3.00 12.31 5.68
C THR A 81 -4.29 11.54 5.32
N LEU A 82 -5.39 11.93 5.95
CA LEU A 82 -6.74 11.51 5.57
C LEU A 82 -7.38 12.63 4.75
N LEU A 83 -7.95 12.28 3.60
CA LEU A 83 -8.56 13.27 2.72
C LEU A 83 -9.90 13.75 3.31
N PRO A 84 -10.21 15.07 3.25
CA PRO A 84 -11.53 15.56 3.64
C PRO A 84 -12.62 14.94 2.76
N ASP A 85 -13.82 14.78 3.33
CA ASP A 85 -15.01 14.24 2.66
C ASP A 85 -14.83 12.85 2.01
N SER A 86 -13.82 12.08 2.45
CA SER A 86 -13.47 10.77 1.87
C SER A 86 -14.04 9.57 2.61
N GLU A 87 -14.80 9.79 3.69
CA GLU A 87 -15.43 8.70 4.45
C GLU A 87 -16.28 7.79 3.55
N GLY A 88 -16.12 6.48 3.72
CA GLY A 88 -16.79 5.43 2.93
C GLY A 88 -16.33 5.32 1.47
N ALA A 89 -15.35 6.12 1.00
CA ALA A 89 -14.94 6.08 -0.40
C ALA A 89 -14.43 4.69 -0.83
N ILE A 90 -13.74 3.99 0.07
CA ILE A 90 -13.28 2.61 -0.11
C ILE A 90 -13.48 1.88 1.21
N ASP A 91 -14.37 0.89 1.24
CA ASP A 91 -14.55 0.01 2.39
C ASP A 91 -14.10 -1.41 2.04
N GLY A 92 -13.54 -2.10 3.04
CA GLY A 92 -13.13 -3.50 2.96
C GLY A 92 -13.72 -4.27 4.13
N HIS A 93 -14.58 -5.25 3.87
CA HIS A 93 -15.19 -6.07 4.91
C HIS A 93 -14.72 -7.52 4.81
N LEU A 94 -14.01 -8.00 5.83
CA LEU A 94 -13.69 -9.42 5.95
C LEU A 94 -14.89 -10.17 6.53
N ARG A 95 -15.42 -11.13 5.78
CA ARG A 95 -16.60 -11.94 6.14
C ARG A 95 -16.30 -13.42 5.88
N GLU A 96 -17.26 -14.29 6.19
CA GLU A 96 -17.19 -15.73 5.88
C GLU A 96 -16.97 -16.00 4.38
N VAL A 97 -17.42 -15.08 3.53
CA VAL A 97 -17.24 -15.10 2.06
C VAL A 97 -15.93 -14.43 1.58
N GLY A 98 -14.95 -14.31 2.48
CA GLY A 98 -13.68 -13.62 2.22
C GLY A 98 -13.79 -12.09 2.35
N LEU A 99 -12.84 -11.39 1.73
CA LEU A 99 -12.73 -9.93 1.78
C LEU A 99 -13.57 -9.28 0.67
N THR A 100 -14.63 -8.55 1.04
CA THR A 100 -15.46 -7.76 0.11
C THR A 100 -14.97 -6.32 0.04
N PHE A 101 -15.04 -5.70 -1.14
CA PHE A 101 -14.75 -4.28 -1.32
C PHE A 101 -16.01 -3.53 -1.73
N HIS A 102 -16.15 -2.31 -1.23
CA HIS A 102 -17.19 -1.38 -1.64
C HIS A 102 -16.58 -0.05 -2.06
N LEU A 103 -16.98 0.45 -3.23
CA LEU A 103 -16.53 1.72 -3.78
C LEU A 103 -17.72 2.67 -3.85
N LEU A 104 -17.82 3.61 -2.92
CA LEU A 104 -19.02 4.47 -2.77
C LEU A 104 -18.83 5.90 -3.30
N LYS A 105 -17.61 6.30 -3.65
CA LYS A 105 -17.28 7.65 -4.16
C LYS A 105 -16.30 7.59 -5.33
N ASP A 106 -16.21 8.68 -6.08
CA ASP A 106 -15.18 8.88 -7.10
C ASP A 106 -13.80 9.05 -6.44
N VAL A 107 -13.13 7.91 -6.21
CA VAL A 107 -11.80 7.85 -5.59
C VAL A 107 -10.75 8.63 -6.41
N PRO A 108 -10.62 8.45 -7.74
CA PRO A 108 -9.72 9.28 -8.55
C PRO A 108 -9.98 10.78 -8.39
N GLY A 109 -11.25 11.21 -8.40
CA GLY A 109 -11.63 12.61 -8.21
C GLY A 109 -11.29 13.16 -6.81
N LEU A 110 -11.45 12.36 -5.75
CA LEU A 110 -11.05 12.76 -4.39
C LEU A 110 -9.55 12.95 -4.26
N ILE A 111 -8.76 12.05 -4.85
CA ILE A 111 -7.30 12.11 -4.81
C ILE A 111 -6.81 13.32 -5.62
N SER A 112 -7.27 13.50 -6.86
CA SER A 112 -6.80 14.58 -7.74
C SER A 112 -7.07 15.97 -7.16
N LYS A 113 -8.21 16.17 -6.49
CA LYS A 113 -8.54 17.44 -5.82
C LYS A 113 -7.65 17.79 -4.63
N ASN A 114 -6.91 16.84 -4.08
CA ASN A 114 -6.14 17.03 -2.84
C ASN A 114 -4.65 16.74 -2.99
N ILE A 115 -4.15 16.38 -4.17
CA ILE A 115 -2.76 15.94 -4.36
C ILE A 115 -1.74 17.08 -4.25
N GLU A 116 -2.17 18.32 -4.45
CA GLU A 116 -1.31 19.52 -4.36
C GLU A 116 -1.16 20.07 -2.93
N LYS A 117 -1.86 19.47 -1.96
CA LYS A 117 -1.71 19.78 -0.53
C LYS A 117 -0.52 19.06 0.07
#